data_AF-A0A329HLM0-F1
#
_entry.id   AF-A0A329HLM0-F1
#
_cell.length_a   1.000
_cell.length_b   1.000
_cell.length_c   1.000
_cell.angle_alpha   90.00
_cell.angle_beta   90.00
_cell.angle_gamma   90.00
#
_symmetry.space_group_name_H-M   'P 1'
#
loop_
_entity.id
_entity.type
_entity.pdbx_description
1 polymer ?
#
loop_
_entity_poly.entity_id
_entity_poly.type
_entity_poly.pdbx_seq_one_letter_code
_entity_poly.pdbx_strand_id
1 'polypeptide(L)'
;MSATLMRGVLDQIQTQAQQVSGPSHRLQAARGDMPSFSDALFNSINEINKTQLEAKTKTQEWMSGSSDIGLNDVMLAMQKSSISFSFGMQARNKMIGAYQEIMNTPV
;
A
#
# COMPACT_ATOMS: atom_id res chain seq x y z
N MET A 1 -0.49 -51.41 -37.58
CA MET A 1 0.41 -50.97 -36.49
C MET A 1 0.15 -49.50 -36.09
N SER A 2 -1.11 -49.06 -36.06
CA SER A 2 -1.50 -47.66 -35.80
C SER A 2 -2.59 -47.52 -34.71
N ALA A 3 -3.18 -48.62 -34.25
CA ALA A 3 -4.14 -48.64 -33.14
C ALA A 3 -3.49 -48.56 -31.75
N THR A 4 -2.23 -48.98 -31.62
CA THR A 4 -1.47 -48.94 -30.35
C THR A 4 -1.02 -47.53 -29.98
N LEU A 5 -0.77 -46.68 -30.98
CA LEU A 5 -0.26 -45.31 -30.77
C LEU A 5 -1.34 -44.36 -30.19
N MET A 6 -2.62 -44.55 -30.54
CA MET A 6 -3.73 -43.75 -29.97
C MET A 6 -4.01 -44.06 -28.49
N ARG A 7 -3.67 -45.26 -28.00
CA ARG A 7 -3.88 -45.64 -26.60
C ARG A 7 -2.83 -45.02 -25.67
N GLY A 8 -1.61 -44.81 -26.17
CA GLY A 8 -0.53 -44.14 -25.43
C GLY A 8 -0.75 -42.64 -25.26
N VAL A 9 -1.33 -41.98 -26.28
CA VAL A 9 -1.65 -40.54 -26.20
C VAL A 9 -2.76 -40.26 -25.19
N LEU A 10 -3.74 -41.17 -25.03
CA LEU A 10 -4.79 -41.02 -24.03
C LEU A 10 -4.26 -41.14 -22.58
N ASP A 11 -3.32 -42.06 -22.36
CA ASP A 11 -2.65 -42.24 -21.07
C ASP A 11 -1.75 -41.04 -20.71
N GLN A 12 -1.12 -40.45 -21.72
CA GLN A 12 -0.32 -39.23 -21.58
C GLN A 12 -1.17 -37.99 -21.25
N ILE A 13 -2.36 -37.87 -21.84
CA ILE A 13 -3.29 -36.78 -21.50
C ILE A 13 -3.82 -36.93 -20.07
N GLN A 14 -4.12 -38.16 -19.63
CA GLN A 14 -4.61 -38.43 -18.27
C GLN A 14 -3.56 -38.13 -17.19
N THR A 15 -2.30 -38.48 -17.44
CA THR A 15 -1.18 -38.23 -16.53
C THR A 15 -0.76 -36.77 -16.50
N GLN A 16 -0.91 -36.03 -17.62
CA GLN A 16 -0.68 -34.59 -17.64
C GLN A 16 -1.79 -33.82 -16.90
N ALA A 17 -3.04 -34.26 -16.95
CA ALA A 17 -4.16 -33.65 -16.20
C ALA A 17 -4.01 -33.77 -14.67
N GLN A 18 -3.40 -34.86 -14.17
CA GLN A 18 -3.14 -35.04 -12.74
C GLN A 18 -1.97 -34.18 -12.23
N GLN A 19 -1.04 -33.78 -13.10
CA GLN A 19 0.06 -32.87 -12.73
C GLN A 19 -0.38 -31.40 -12.62
N VAL A 20 -1.45 -31.00 -13.31
CA VAL A 20 -2.05 -29.65 -13.15
C VAL A 20 -2.89 -29.52 -11.86
N SER A 21 -3.16 -30.65 -11.18
CA SER A 21 -3.88 -30.70 -9.91
C SER A 21 -2.92 -30.79 -8.69
N GLY A 22 -1.63 -30.55 -8.89
CA GLY A 22 -0.64 -30.37 -7.83
C GLY A 22 -0.94 -29.14 -6.97
N PRO A 23 -0.50 -29.13 -5.69
CA PRO A 23 -1.11 -28.37 -4.62
C PRO A 23 -1.26 -26.93 -5.05
N SER A 24 -2.50 -26.44 -4.96
CA SER A 24 -2.78 -25.03 -5.00
C SER A 24 -1.73 -24.37 -4.12
N HIS A 25 -0.79 -23.64 -4.74
CA HIS A 25 -0.13 -22.54 -4.08
C HIS A 25 -1.28 -21.57 -3.79
N ARG A 26 -2.07 -21.88 -2.75
CA ARG A 26 -2.57 -20.87 -1.85
C ARG A 26 -1.32 -20.08 -1.59
N LEU A 27 -1.25 -18.90 -2.18
CA LEU A 27 -0.44 -17.82 -1.65
C LEU A 27 -0.78 -17.83 -0.17
N GLN A 28 0.02 -18.54 0.62
CA GLN A 28 0.17 -18.28 2.02
C GLN A 28 0.64 -16.85 1.96
N ALA A 29 -0.33 -15.94 2.05
CA ALA A 29 -0.09 -14.56 2.42
C ALA A 29 0.83 -14.73 3.62
N ALA A 30 2.11 -14.47 3.38
CA ALA A 30 3.09 -14.52 4.43
C ALA A 30 2.50 -13.58 5.47
N ARG A 31 2.02 -14.16 6.57
CA ARG A 31 1.83 -13.44 7.82
C ARG A 31 3.24 -13.11 8.35
N GLY A 32 4.06 -12.51 7.50
CA GLY A 32 5.12 -11.65 7.96
C GLY A 32 4.42 -10.55 8.72
N ASP A 33 5.04 -10.14 9.81
CA ASP A 33 4.61 -9.13 10.76
C ASP A 33 4.23 -7.85 10.00
N MET A 34 2.99 -7.81 9.51
CA MET A 34 2.50 -6.67 8.75
C MET A 34 2.22 -5.61 9.80
N PRO A 35 2.83 -4.41 9.69
CA PRO A 35 2.65 -3.37 10.68
C PRO A 35 1.17 -3.22 10.98
N SER A 36 0.80 -3.17 12.26
CA SER A 36 -0.59 -2.98 12.62
C SER A 36 -1.10 -1.74 11.89
N PHE A 37 -2.37 -1.76 11.48
CA PHE A 37 -3.01 -0.59 10.89
C PHE A 37 -2.86 0.64 11.80
N SER A 38 -2.85 0.44 13.13
CA SER A 38 -2.54 1.50 14.11
C SER A 38 -1.15 2.10 13.92
N ASP A 39 -0.14 1.27 13.68
CA ASP A 39 1.25 1.69 13.51
C ASP A 39 1.42 2.41 12.17
N ALA A 40 0.80 1.88 11.12
CA ALA A 40 0.78 2.52 9.81
C ALA A 40 0.07 3.89 9.85
N LEU A 41 -1.03 4.02 10.59
CA LEU A 41 -1.70 5.30 10.80
C LEU A 41 -0.82 6.26 11.60
N PHE A 42 -0.27 5.81 12.73
CA PHE A 42 0.56 6.65 13.59
C PHE A 42 1.77 7.19 12.82
N ASN A 43 2.42 6.33 12.04
CA ASN A 43 3.51 6.72 11.15
C ASN A 43 3.04 7.73 10.09
N SER A 44 1.85 7.54 9.51
CA SER A 44 1.28 8.48 8.53
C SER A 44 1.01 9.86 9.12
N ILE A 45 0.47 9.94 10.35
CA ILE A 45 0.25 11.21 11.06
C ILE A 45 1.58 11.90 11.34
N ASN A 46 2.60 11.14 11.76
CA ASN A 46 3.93 11.68 11.99
C ASN A 46 4.55 12.22 10.69
N GLU A 47 4.39 11.52 9.57
CA GLU A 47 4.86 12.00 8.26
C GLU A 47 4.14 13.28 7.80
N ILE A 48 2.84 13.44 8.09
CA ILE A 48 2.12 14.70 7.83
C ILE A 48 2.72 15.85 8.65
N ASN A 49 3.01 15.62 9.94
CA ASN A 49 3.64 16.63 10.78
C ASN A 49 5.03 17.02 10.25
N LYS A 50 5.82 16.02 9.87
CA LYS A 50 7.16 16.21 9.28
C LYS A 50 7.11 17.02 7.99
N THR A 51 6.18 16.71 7.08
CA THR A 51 6.04 17.47 5.81
C THR A 51 5.59 18.92 6.05
N GLN A 52 4.75 19.18 7.05
CA GLN A 52 4.42 20.55 7.47
C GLN A 52 5.64 21.31 8.01
N LEU A 53 6.40 20.70 8.91
CA LEU A 53 7.61 21.30 9.47
C LEU A 53 8.66 21.57 8.40
N GLU A 54 8.88 20.60 7.49
CA GLU A 54 9.81 20.75 6.36
C GLU A 54 9.43 21.92 5.46
N ALA A 55 8.14 22.05 5.10
CA ALA A 55 7.67 23.17 4.29
C ALA A 55 7.90 24.52 5.00
N LYS A 56 7.65 24.58 6.32
CA LYS A 56 7.89 25.78 7.12
C LYS A 56 9.36 26.15 7.19
N THR A 57 10.24 25.18 7.45
CA THR A 57 11.70 25.37 7.48
C THR A 57 12.21 25.87 6.15
N LYS A 58 11.85 25.21 5.04
CA LYS A 58 12.24 25.63 3.69
C LYS A 58 11.77 27.06 3.36
N THR A 59 10.55 27.40 3.77
CA THR A 59 10.02 28.76 3.59
C THR A 59 10.87 29.78 4.35
N GLN A 60 11.24 29.47 5.59
CA GLN A 60 12.03 30.36 6.42
C GLN A 60 13.47 30.51 5.90
N GLU A 61 14.08 29.43 5.45
CA GLU A 61 15.43 29.42 4.86
C GLU A 61 15.47 30.22 3.54
N TRP A 62 14.44 30.07 2.70
CA TRP A 62 14.28 30.89 1.49
C TRP A 62 14.11 32.37 1.83
N MET A 63 13.26 32.70 2.82
CA MET A 63 13.07 34.08 3.28
C MET A 63 14.34 34.70 3.90
N SER A 64 15.21 33.89 4.52
CA SER A 64 16.50 34.37 5.05
C SER A 64 17.56 34.61 3.98
N GLY A 65 17.26 34.32 2.70
CA GLY A 65 18.19 34.51 1.59
C GLY A 65 19.26 33.43 1.48
N SER A 66 19.03 32.24 2.08
CA SER A 66 19.95 31.11 1.95
C SER A 66 19.96 30.63 0.50
N SER A 67 21.15 30.65 -0.13
CA SER A 67 21.31 30.37 -1.57
C SER A 67 21.05 28.91 -1.98
N ASP A 68 20.91 28.00 -1.02
CA ASP A 68 20.73 26.56 -1.25
C ASP A 68 19.27 26.15 -1.54
N ILE A 69 18.29 27.04 -1.29
CA ILE A 69 16.86 26.69 -1.40
C ILE A 69 16.16 27.63 -2.36
N GLY A 70 15.69 27.07 -3.47
CA GLY A 70 14.93 27.83 -4.46
C GLY A 70 13.47 27.99 -4.05
N LEU A 71 12.80 28.99 -4.63
CA LEU A 71 11.34 29.13 -4.53
C LEU A 71 10.61 27.84 -4.95
N ASN A 72 11.15 27.14 -5.95
CA ASN A 72 10.60 25.86 -6.43
C ASN A 72 10.58 24.78 -5.33
N ASP A 73 11.61 24.72 -4.47
CA ASP A 73 11.68 23.74 -3.39
C ASP A 73 10.67 24.04 -2.29
N VAL A 74 10.45 25.31 -1.99
CA VAL A 74 9.41 25.78 -1.07
C VAL A 74 8.03 25.40 -1.62
N MET A 75 7.75 25.70 -2.88
CA MET A 75 6.48 25.37 -3.52
C MET A 75 6.23 23.87 -3.54
N LEU A 76 7.24 23.06 -3.89
CA LEU A 76 7.14 21.60 -3.87
C LEU A 76 6.86 21.08 -2.46
N ALA A 77 7.57 21.59 -1.44
CA ALA A 77 7.36 21.20 -0.06
C ALA A 77 5.96 21.58 0.45
N MET A 78 5.47 22.78 0.09
CA MET A 78 4.10 23.21 0.40
C MET A 78 3.06 22.32 -0.27
N GLN A 79 3.26 21.97 -1.55
CA GLN A 79 2.34 21.10 -2.28
C GLN A 79 2.32 19.69 -1.70
N LYS A 80 3.49 19.14 -1.35
CA LYS A 80 3.62 17.84 -0.66
C LYS A 80 2.90 17.85 0.68
N SER A 81 3.07 18.89 1.49
CA SER A 81 2.39 19.07 2.78
C SER A 81 0.87 19.11 2.62
N SER A 82 0.36 19.89 1.65
CA SER A 82 -1.08 20.01 1.36
C SER A 82 -1.72 18.68 0.95
N ILE A 83 -1.07 17.95 0.03
CA ILE A 83 -1.55 16.63 -0.41
C ILE A 83 -1.53 15.63 0.75
N SER A 84 -0.43 15.59 1.53
CA SER A 84 -0.29 14.69 2.68
C SER A 84 -1.36 14.97 3.74
N PHE A 85 -1.64 16.24 4.03
CA PHE A 85 -2.70 16.63 4.95
C PHE A 85 -4.09 16.22 4.47
N SER A 86 -4.43 16.46 3.20
CA SER A 86 -5.71 16.06 2.60
C SER A 86 -5.90 14.54 2.67
N PHE A 87 -4.85 13.78 2.38
CA PHE A 87 -4.85 12.33 2.52
C PHE A 87 -5.06 11.90 3.99
N GLY A 88 -4.38 12.55 4.93
CA GLY A 88 -4.57 12.30 6.37
C GLY A 88 -6.00 12.57 6.86
N MET A 89 -6.63 13.64 6.37
CA MET A 89 -8.04 13.94 6.67
C MET A 89 -8.97 12.84 6.16
N GLN A 90 -8.72 12.31 4.97
CA GLN A 90 -9.49 11.18 4.43
C GLN A 90 -9.26 9.91 5.26
N ALA A 91 -8.02 9.61 5.62
CA ALA A 91 -7.69 8.46 6.48
C ALA A 91 -8.37 8.56 7.86
N ARG A 92 -8.33 9.74 8.49
CA ARG A 92 -9.05 10.04 9.74
C ARG A 92 -10.54 9.77 9.60
N ASN A 93 -11.17 10.28 8.54
CA ASN A 93 -12.60 10.10 8.32
C ASN A 93 -12.96 8.63 8.09
N LYS A 94 -12.12 7.89 7.35
CA LYS A 94 -12.31 6.44 7.14
C LYS A 94 -12.14 5.65 8.44
N MET A 95 -11.20 6.02 9.30
CA MET A 95 -11.04 5.38 10.62
C MET A 95 -12.25 5.62 11.54
N ILE A 96 -12.75 6.87 11.60
CA ILE A 96 -13.94 7.19 12.39
C ILE A 96 -15.14 6.39 11.85
N GLY A 97 -15.28 6.30 10.52
CA GLY A 97 -16.31 5.48 9.89
C GLY A 97 -16.20 3.99 10.22
N ALA A 98 -14.99 3.41 10.15
CA ALA A 98 -14.77 2.01 10.50
C ALA A 98 -15.08 1.70 11.97
N TYR A 99 -14.74 2.62 12.88
CA TYR A 99 -15.14 2.50 14.29
C TYR A 99 -16.66 2.54 14.46
N GLN A 100 -17.33 3.47 13.79
CA GLN A 100 -18.80 3.57 13.80
C GLN A 100 -19.46 2.32 13.20
N GLU A 101 -18.88 1.73 12.15
CA GLU A 101 -19.38 0.51 11.51
C GLU A 101 -19.29 -0.72 12.42
N ILE A 102 -18.17 -0.88 13.16
CA ILE A 102 -18.02 -1.93 14.17
C ILE A 102 -19.02 -1.73 15.32
N MET A 103 -19.30 -0.49 15.71
CA MET A 103 -20.24 -0.19 16.79
C MET A 103 -21.70 -0.40 16.37
N ASN A 104 -22.02 -0.24 15.09
CA ASN A 104 -23.36 -0.38 14.52
C ASN A 104 -23.63 -1.74 13.88
N THR A 105 -22.64 -2.63 13.79
CA THR A 105 -22.87 -4.02 13.39
C THR A 105 -23.54 -4.72 14.57
N PRO A 106 -24.83 -5.13 14.44
CA PRO A 106 -25.49 -5.91 15.47
C PRO A 106 -24.72 -7.21 15.66
N VAL A 107 -24.52 -7.61 16.92
CA VAL A 107 -24.14 -8.99 17.26
C VAL A 107 -25.22 -9.98 16.85
#